data_AF-A0A3D9CH45-F1
#
_entry.id   AF-A0A3D9CH45-F1
#
_cell.length_a   1.000
_cell.length_b   1.000
_cell.length_c   1.000
_cell.angle_alpha   90.00
_cell.angle_beta   90.00
_cell.angle_gamma   90.00
#
_symmetry.space_group_name_H-M   'P 1'
#
loop_
_entity.id
_entity.type
_entity.pdbx_description
1 polymer ?
#
loop_
_entity_poly.entity_id
_entity_poly.type
_entity_poly.pdbx_seq_one_letter_code
_entity_poly.pdbx_strand_id
1 'polypeptide(L)'
;VTFDYKDYRQKGIKKQMVLSHEEFIRRFAMHILPKRFVKIRHYGFLSSTWKRIKLKNLQQNLGIQPKEKLPPKAFQPKCSCCKVGNLVTIATFDLRGPPSWFLEMSRNLPAPKSAF
;
A
#
# COMPACT_ATOMS: atom_id res chain seq x y z
N VAL A 1 -1.18 26.61 -19.55
CA VAL A 1 -0.87 25.83 -18.33
C VAL A 1 0.26 24.86 -18.61
N THR A 2 1.31 24.86 -17.80
CA THR A 2 2.45 23.94 -17.93
C THR A 2 2.52 23.04 -16.69
N PHE A 3 2.60 21.73 -16.87
CA PHE A 3 2.70 20.78 -15.75
C PHE A 3 3.58 19.58 -16.09
N ASP A 4 4.17 18.99 -15.06
CA ASP A 4 4.93 17.75 -15.16
C ASP A 4 4.01 16.53 -15.12
N TYR A 5 4.25 15.53 -15.97
CA TYR A 5 3.55 14.25 -15.95
C TYR A 5 4.52 13.08 -16.11
N LYS A 6 4.09 11.90 -15.65
CA LYS A 6 4.83 10.65 -15.76
C LYS A 6 4.38 9.90 -17.02
N ASP A 7 5.29 9.72 -17.97
CA ASP A 7 5.01 9.00 -19.21
C ASP A 7 5.24 7.50 -19.01
N TYR A 8 4.15 6.78 -18.70
CA TYR A 8 4.20 5.33 -18.50
C TYR A 8 4.53 4.54 -19.78
N ARG A 9 4.34 5.12 -20.98
CA ARG A 9 4.75 4.48 -22.24
C ARG A 9 6.26 4.50 -22.40
N GLN A 10 6.92 5.51 -21.82
CA GLN A 10 8.38 5.64 -21.82
C GLN A 10 8.98 5.33 -20.45
N LYS A 11 8.64 4.16 -19.90
CA LYS A 11 9.21 3.64 -18.64
C LYS A 11 9.06 4.59 -17.43
N GLY A 12 8.11 5.52 -17.47
CA GLY A 12 7.83 6.43 -16.36
C GLY A 12 8.76 7.63 -16.26
N ILE A 13 9.37 8.06 -17.36
CA ILE A 13 10.13 9.32 -17.43
C ILE A 13 9.20 10.51 -17.14
N LYS A 14 9.68 11.49 -16.38
CA LYS A 14 8.96 12.75 -16.14
C LYS A 14 9.15 13.68 -17.33
N LYS A 15 8.05 14.23 -17.85
CA LYS A 15 8.04 15.17 -18.97
C LYS A 15 7.14 16.36 -18.66
N GLN A 16 7.41 17.48 -19.31
CA GLN A 16 6.54 18.65 -19.27
C GLN A 16 5.53 18.63 -20.41
N MET A 17 4.30 19.06 -20.12
CA MET A 17 3.26 19.29 -21.10
C MET A 17 2.73 20.72 -20.94
N VAL A 18 2.63 21.44 -22.05
CA VAL A 18 1.99 22.74 -22.13
C VAL A 18 0.64 22.58 -22.82
N LEU A 19 -0.44 23.00 -22.16
CA LEU A 19 -1.80 23.00 -22.68
C LEU A 19 -2.41 24.40 -22.66
N SER A 20 -3.34 24.65 -23.59
CA SER A 20 -4.25 25.79 -23.48
C SER A 20 -5.12 25.66 -22.23
N HIS A 21 -5.65 26.79 -21.75
CA HIS A 21 -6.51 26.81 -20.56
C HIS A 21 -7.78 25.96 -20.77
N GLU A 22 -8.40 26.06 -21.94
CA GLU A 22 -9.59 25.29 -22.31
C GLU A 22 -9.35 23.78 -22.26
N GLU A 23 -8.26 23.33 -22.88
CA GLU A 23 -7.97 21.90 -22.95
C GLU A 23 -7.53 21.33 -21.59
N PHE A 24 -6.88 22.15 -20.76
CA PHE A 24 -6.59 21.78 -19.38
C PHE A 24 -7.87 21.57 -18.57
N ILE A 25 -8.82 22.51 -18.62
CA ILE A 25 -10.09 22.42 -17.90
C ILE A 25 -10.89 21.21 -18.38
N ARG A 26 -10.97 20.99 -19.71
CA ARG A 26 -11.67 19.83 -20.29
C ARG A 26 -11.09 18.51 -19.76
N ARG A 27 -9.77 18.36 -19.77
CA ARG A 27 -9.09 17.16 -19.24
C ARG A 27 -9.26 16.99 -17.75
N PHE A 28 -9.14 18.08 -16.99
CA PHE A 28 -9.32 18.06 -15.55
C PHE A 28 -10.74 17.65 -15.16
N ALA A 29 -11.76 18.19 -15.84
CA ALA A 29 -13.16 17.88 -15.59
C ALA A 29 -13.49 16.39 -15.83
N MET A 30 -12.85 15.73 -16.79
CA MET A 30 -13.01 14.28 -17.03
C MET A 30 -12.56 13.41 -15.84
N HIS A 31 -11.73 13.94 -14.94
CA HIS A 31 -11.31 13.24 -13.71
C HIS A 31 -12.27 13.47 -12.53
N ILE A 32 -13.16 14.45 -12.62
CA ILE A 32 -14.14 14.76 -11.59
C ILE A 32 -15.35 13.87 -11.83
N LEU A 33 -15.66 13.04 -10.84
CA LEU A 33 -16.83 12.18 -10.92
C LEU A 33 -18.09 13.02 -10.59
N PRO A 34 -19.17 12.96 -11.40
CA PRO A 34 -20.37 13.74 -11.13
C PRO A 34 -21.01 13.38 -9.78
N LYS A 35 -21.77 14.32 -9.22
CA LYS A 35 -22.46 14.11 -7.93
C LYS A 35 -23.32 12.85 -8.01
N ARG A 36 -23.26 12.00 -6.97
CA ARG A 36 -23.93 10.69 -6.85
C ARG A 36 -23.34 9.54 -7.68
N PHE A 37 -22.25 9.76 -8.40
CA PHE A 37 -21.47 8.66 -8.98
C PHE A 37 -20.38 8.23 -8.00
N VAL A 38 -20.13 6.92 -7.93
CA VAL A 38 -19.05 6.33 -7.10
C VAL A 38 -18.01 5.74 -8.05
N LYS A 39 -16.72 6.01 -7.77
CA LYS A 39 -15.64 5.43 -8.57
C LYS A 39 -15.59 3.93 -8.31
N ILE A 40 -16.08 3.13 -9.25
CA ILE A 40 -16.04 1.68 -9.13
C ILE A 40 -14.60 1.24 -9.40
N ARG A 41 -13.89 0.86 -8.33
CA ARG A 41 -12.45 0.57 -8.45
C ARG A 41 -12.22 -0.73 -9.20
N HIS A 42 -12.96 -1.80 -8.89
CA HIS A 42 -13.12 -3.02 -9.69
C HIS A 42 -14.30 -3.81 -9.11
N TYR A 43 -15.20 -4.36 -9.94
CA TYR A 43 -16.33 -5.19 -9.50
C TYR A 43 -16.39 -6.50 -10.30
N GLY A 44 -17.19 -7.45 -9.82
CA GLY A 44 -17.38 -8.75 -10.48
C GLY A 44 -16.07 -9.52 -10.65
N PHE A 45 -15.83 -10.04 -11.85
CA PHE A 45 -14.65 -10.83 -12.18
C PHE A 45 -13.32 -10.07 -12.06
N LEU A 46 -13.34 -8.72 -12.13
CA LEU A 46 -12.15 -7.92 -11.95
C LEU A 46 -11.86 -7.57 -10.48
N SER A 47 -12.78 -7.89 -9.56
CA SER A 47 -12.60 -7.64 -8.13
C SER A 47 -11.39 -8.40 -7.57
N SER A 48 -10.71 -7.81 -6.58
CA SER A 48 -9.56 -8.44 -5.92
C SER A 48 -9.94 -9.77 -5.26
N THR A 49 -11.13 -9.86 -4.67
CA THR A 49 -11.66 -11.07 -4.03
C THR A 49 -11.88 -12.19 -5.05
N TRP A 50 -12.57 -11.92 -6.16
CA TRP A 50 -12.82 -12.92 -7.20
C TRP A 50 -11.51 -13.34 -7.89
N LYS A 51 -10.64 -12.38 -8.22
CA LYS A 51 -9.31 -12.65 -8.77
C LYS A 51 -8.54 -13.60 -7.88
N ARG A 52 -8.46 -13.37 -6.57
CA ARG A 52 -7.70 -14.26 -5.67
C ARG A 52 -8.17 -15.71 -5.72
N ILE A 53 -9.48 -15.94 -5.87
CA ILE A 53 -10.07 -17.28 -5.90
C ILE A 53 -9.93 -17.93 -7.27
N LYS A 54 -10.26 -17.22 -8.35
CA LYS A 54 -10.36 -17.79 -9.71
C LYS A 54 -9.05 -17.73 -10.49
N LEU A 55 -8.13 -16.81 -10.17
CA LEU A 55 -6.86 -16.69 -10.88
C LEU A 55 -6.02 -17.97 -10.80
N LYS A 56 -6.01 -18.63 -9.64
CA LYS A 56 -5.26 -19.90 -9.48
C LYS A 56 -5.81 -21.01 -10.39
N ASN A 57 -7.13 -21.15 -10.45
CA ASN A 57 -7.80 -22.12 -11.33
C ASN A 57 -7.55 -21.80 -12.82
N LEU A 58 -7.60 -20.51 -13.19
CA LEU A 58 -7.29 -20.07 -14.55
C LEU A 58 -5.83 -20.35 -14.93
N GLN A 59 -4.88 -20.08 -14.02
CA GLN A 59 -3.45 -20.37 -14.24
C GLN A 59 -3.22 -21.87 -14.46
N GLN A 60 -3.88 -22.73 -13.70
CA GLN A 60 -3.83 -24.18 -13.87
C GLN A 60 -4.39 -24.61 -15.24
N ASN A 61 -5.57 -24.12 -15.62
CA ASN A 61 -6.20 -24.44 -16.91
C ASN A 61 -5.38 -23.97 -18.12
N LEU A 62 -4.67 -22.84 -17.97
CA LEU A 62 -3.83 -22.26 -19.01
C LEU A 62 -2.39 -22.84 -18.99
N GLY A 63 -2.08 -23.78 -18.09
CA GLY A 63 -0.73 -24.34 -17.95
C GLY A 63 0.33 -23.33 -17.49
N ILE A 64 -0.08 -22.20 -16.92
CA ILE A 64 0.82 -21.14 -16.46
C ILE A 64 1.29 -21.51 -15.05
N GLN A 65 2.59 -21.75 -14.91
CA GLN A 65 3.20 -21.92 -13.59
C GLN A 65 3.30 -20.57 -12.87
N PRO A 66 2.61 -20.38 -11.73
CA PRO A 66 2.69 -19.13 -10.99
C PRO A 66 4.11 -18.92 -10.49
N LYS A 67 4.71 -17.76 -10.81
CA LYS A 67 6.01 -17.40 -10.24
C LYS A 67 5.85 -17.25 -8.74
N GLU A 68 6.52 -18.10 -7.96
CA GLU A 68 6.58 -17.96 -6.51
C GLU A 68 7.14 -16.58 -6.18
N LYS A 69 6.35 -15.80 -5.43
CA LYS A 69 6.86 -14.55 -4.87
C LYS A 69 7.77 -14.95 -3.72
N LEU A 70 9.02 -14.51 -3.79
CA LEU A 70 9.92 -14.58 -2.65
C LEU A 70 9.21 -13.98 -1.43
N PRO A 71 9.31 -14.62 -0.25
CA PRO A 71 8.75 -14.04 0.95
C PRO A 71 9.35 -12.64 1.13
N PRO A 72 8.53 -11.64 1.48
CA PRO A 72 9.07 -10.32 1.78
C PRO A 72 10.12 -10.45 2.87
N LYS A 73 11.25 -9.77 2.68
CA LYS A 73 12.34 -9.76 3.67
C LYS A 73 11.77 -9.25 4.99
N ALA A 74 11.98 -9.99 6.08
CA ALA A 74 11.50 -9.59 7.40
C ALA A 74 12.06 -8.20 7.74
N PHE A 75 11.16 -7.23 7.95
CA PHE A 75 11.56 -5.91 8.40
C PHE A 75 11.99 -6.02 9.86
N GLN A 76 13.26 -5.73 10.13
CA GLN A 76 13.82 -5.69 11.48
C GLN A 76 14.05 -4.23 11.86
N PRO A 77 13.11 -3.58 12.57
CA PRO A 77 13.27 -2.19 12.94
C PRO A 77 14.43 -2.05 13.91
N LYS A 78 15.27 -1.02 13.71
CA LYS A 78 16.32 -0.68 14.66
C LYS A 78 15.74 0.08 15.84
N CYS A 79 16.37 -0.06 17.00
CA CYS A 79 16.03 0.71 18.18
C CYS A 79 16.19 2.22 17.88
N SER A 80 15.13 3.01 18.10
CA SER A 80 15.14 4.46 17.87
C SER A 80 16.10 5.19 18.83
N CYS A 81 16.35 4.61 19.99
CA CYS A 81 17.21 5.15 21.03
C CYS A 81 18.71 4.96 20.70
N CYS A 82 19.17 3.71 20.59
CA CYS A 82 20.61 3.43 20.42
C CYS A 82 21.05 3.14 18.98
N LYS A 83 20.13 2.92 18.02
CA LYS A 83 20.38 2.51 16.62
C LYS A 83 21.20 1.23 16.39
N VAL A 84 21.73 0.61 17.44
CA VAL A 84 22.52 -0.64 17.36
C VAL A 84 21.61 -1.88 17.40
N GLY A 85 20.70 -1.94 18.39
CA GLY A 85 19.83 -3.09 18.64
C GLY A 85 18.68 -3.25 17.63
N ASN A 86 18.23 -4.49 17.45
CA ASN A 86 17.01 -4.82 16.71
C ASN A 86 15.81 -4.83 17.66
N LEU A 87 14.71 -4.22 17.25
CA LEU A 87 13.41 -4.34 17.92
C LEU A 87 12.80 -5.70 17.59
N VAL A 88 12.31 -6.38 18.61
CA VAL A 88 11.64 -7.68 18.51
C VAL A 88 10.16 -7.48 18.81
N THR A 89 9.29 -8.01 17.96
CA THR A 89 7.84 -7.99 18.18
C THR A 89 7.50 -9.00 19.28
N ILE A 90 7.06 -8.50 20.43
CA ILE A 90 6.65 -9.35 21.58
C ILE A 90 5.18 -9.79 21.49
N ALA A 91 4.33 -9.02 20.81
CA ALA A 91 2.91 -9.31 20.64
C ALA A 91 2.33 -8.53 19.45
N THR A 92 1.29 -9.08 18.82
CA THR A 92 0.47 -8.41 17.79
C THR A 92 -0.98 -8.48 18.22
N PHE A 93 -1.71 -7.37 18.09
CA PHE A 93 -3.12 -7.26 18.46
C PHE A 93 -3.99 -7.03 17.24
N ASP A 94 -5.23 -7.52 17.30
CA ASP A 94 -6.25 -7.24 16.30
C ASP A 94 -6.74 -5.78 16.40
N LEU A 95 -7.67 -5.41 15.53
CA LEU A 95 -8.28 -4.06 15.47
C LEU A 95 -8.89 -3.57 16.79
N ARG A 96 -9.13 -4.45 17.76
CA ARG A 96 -9.67 -4.11 19.09
C ARG A 96 -8.60 -3.63 20.08
N GLY A 97 -7.33 -3.61 19.68
CA GLY A 97 -6.23 -3.17 20.52
C GLY A 97 -5.81 -4.20 21.57
N PRO A 98 -4.80 -3.87 22.39
CA PRO A 98 -4.31 -4.75 23.43
C PRO A 98 -5.33 -4.95 24.56
N PRO A 99 -5.51 -6.18 25.07
CA PRO A 99 -6.30 -6.45 26.27
C PRO A 99 -5.77 -5.69 27.50
N SER A 100 -6.64 -5.41 28.48
CA SER A 100 -6.28 -4.68 29.71
C SER A 100 -5.08 -5.28 30.45
N TRP A 101 -5.03 -6.62 30.55
CA TRP A 101 -3.93 -7.32 31.22
C TRP A 101 -2.56 -7.04 30.57
N PHE A 102 -2.52 -6.82 29.25
CA PHE A 102 -1.28 -6.53 28.54
C PHE A 102 -0.78 -5.12 28.84
N LEU A 103 -1.69 -4.15 28.97
CA LEU A 103 -1.35 -2.79 29.36
C LEU A 103 -0.80 -2.74 30.78
N GLU A 104 -1.39 -3.47 31.72
CA GLU A 104 -0.90 -3.59 33.10
C GLU A 104 0.50 -4.23 33.16
N MET A 105 0.71 -5.32 32.43
CA MET A 105 2.01 -5.96 32.33
C MET A 105 3.09 -5.03 31.76
N SER A 106 2.74 -4.22 30.75
CA SER A 106 3.68 -3.30 30.10
C SER A 106 4.17 -2.16 31.01
N ARG A 107 3.39 -1.75 32.01
CA ARG A 107 3.77 -0.70 32.97
C ARG A 107 4.86 -1.14 33.94
N ASN A 108 5.00 -2.44 34.16
CA ASN A 108 6.01 -3.03 35.03
C ASN A 108 7.34 -3.28 34.32
N LEU A 109 7.44 -3.01 33.01
CA LEU A 109 8.69 -3.13 32.28
C LEU A 109 9.58 -1.92 32.58
N PRO A 110 10.88 -2.13 32.82
CA PRO A 110 11.81 -1.03 33.02
C PRO A 110 11.80 -0.12 31.78
N ALA A 111 11.68 1.18 32.00
CA ALA A 111 11.70 2.16 30.93
C ALA A 111 12.99 1.99 30.10
N PRO A 112 12.91 2.08 28.76
CA PRO A 112 14.10 2.02 27.93
C PRO A 112 15.05 3.14 28.35
N LYS A 113 16.32 2.80 28.59
CA LYS A 113 17.37 3.78 28.89
C LYS A 113 17.34 4.85 27.80
N SER A 114 17.06 6.11 28.14
CA SER A 114 17.09 7.21 27.19
C SER A 114 18.53 7.45 26.77
N ALA A 115 18.85 7.25 25.49
CA ALA A 115 20.08 7.73 24.90
C ALA A 115 19.87 9.21 24.61
N PHE A 116 20.57 10.05 25.38
CA PHE A 116 21.02 11.35 24.89
C PHE A 116 22.21 11.11 23.96
#